data_AF-A0A7W8QMC5-F1
#
_entry.id   AF-A0A7W8QMC5-F1
#
_cell.length_a   1.000
_cell.length_b   1.000
_cell.length_c   1.000
_cell.angle_alpha   90.00
_cell.angle_beta   90.00
_cell.angle_gamma   90.00
#
_symmetry.space_group_name_H-M   'P 1'
#
loop_
_entity.id
_entity.type
_entity.pdbx_description
1 polymer ?
#
loop_
_entity_poly.entity_id
_entity_poly.type
_entity_poly.pdbx_seq_one_letter_code
_entity_poly.pdbx_strand_id
1 'polypeptide(L)'
;MFTFGRKATMIEPEQALPGRDTPMPVPDRHEVLGTPLAPPYPPGSEIADFGMGCFWGVERTFWRLGAERGIITTAVGYQGGYTPNPTYEEVCTGATGHTEAVRVVFDPEKISYTDLLKVFWEGHDPTQGFRQGNDVGTQYRSMILYHSDAQKAAAESTRDAFQPVLARSGYGPITTEIVPAGPFYFAEDYHQQYLSDAKNPNGYCGVGGTGATCPIGVARTDG
;
A
#
# COMPACT_ATOMS: atom_id res chain seq x y z
N MET A 1 -16.27 -5.38 -28.09
CA MET A 1 -17.00 -5.91 -26.92
C MET A 1 -16.21 -5.49 -25.69
N PHE A 2 -16.84 -4.72 -24.80
CA PHE A 2 -16.23 -3.85 -23.78
C PHE A 2 -15.28 -4.58 -22.80
N THR A 3 -14.00 -4.22 -22.82
CA THR A 3 -12.93 -4.75 -21.93
C THR A 3 -12.93 -4.15 -20.52
N PHE A 4 -13.83 -3.22 -20.20
CA PHE A 4 -13.88 -2.56 -18.88
C PHE A 4 -14.37 -3.48 -17.75
N GLY A 5 -15.15 -4.52 -18.04
CA GLY A 5 -15.73 -5.39 -17.00
C GLY A 5 -14.73 -6.32 -16.29
N ARG A 6 -13.61 -6.68 -16.94
CA ARG A 6 -12.65 -7.66 -16.39
C ARG A 6 -11.76 -7.12 -15.28
N LYS A 7 -11.50 -5.81 -15.23
CA LYS A 7 -10.55 -5.23 -14.26
C LYS A 7 -11.13 -5.07 -12.86
N ALA A 8 -12.45 -4.98 -12.73
CA ALA A 8 -13.14 -4.79 -11.45
C ALA A 8 -13.70 -6.11 -10.88
N THR A 9 -13.05 -7.24 -11.18
CA THR A 9 -13.40 -8.55 -10.64
C THR A 9 -12.11 -9.31 -10.40
N MET A 10 -12.02 -9.98 -9.25
CA MET A 10 -10.83 -10.78 -8.93
C MET A 10 -10.70 -11.94 -9.92
N ILE A 11 -9.47 -12.23 -10.35
CA ILE A 11 -9.17 -13.38 -11.20
C ILE A 11 -9.14 -14.66 -10.37
N GLU A 12 -9.56 -15.78 -10.95
CA GLU A 12 -9.34 -17.09 -10.32
C GLU A 12 -7.85 -17.47 -10.36
N PRO A 13 -7.29 -18.10 -9.30
CA PRO A 13 -5.86 -18.43 -9.25
C PRO A 13 -5.36 -19.23 -10.46
N GLU A 14 -6.16 -20.16 -10.99
CA GLU A 14 -5.80 -21.00 -12.13
C GLU A 14 -5.79 -20.25 -13.47
N GLN A 15 -6.37 -19.05 -13.50
CA GLN A 15 -6.40 -18.17 -14.67
C GLN A 15 -5.39 -17.03 -14.57
N ALA A 16 -4.65 -16.95 -13.47
CA ALA A 16 -3.63 -15.93 -13.28
C ALA A 16 -2.48 -16.12 -14.28
N LEU A 17 -1.84 -15.01 -14.65
CA LEU A 17 -0.65 -15.07 -15.50
C LEU A 17 0.45 -15.91 -14.82
N PRO A 18 1.23 -16.69 -15.58
CA PRO A 18 2.23 -17.58 -15.01
C PRO A 18 3.43 -16.84 -14.39
N GLY A 19 3.66 -15.59 -14.80
CA GLY A 19 4.75 -14.77 -14.28
C GLY A 19 6.12 -15.25 -14.72
N ARG A 20 7.12 -15.07 -13.85
CA ARG A 20 8.52 -15.44 -14.10
C ARG A 20 9.26 -15.77 -12.81
N ASP A 21 10.38 -16.48 -12.93
CA ASP A 21 11.25 -16.79 -11.77
C ASP A 21 12.23 -15.65 -11.47
N THR A 22 12.61 -14.86 -12.47
CA THR A 22 13.57 -13.77 -12.34
C THR A 22 12.94 -12.57 -11.62
N PRO A 23 13.47 -12.15 -10.46
CA PRO A 23 13.01 -10.94 -9.78
C PRO A 23 13.32 -9.69 -10.58
N MET A 24 12.53 -8.63 -10.36
CA MET A 24 12.77 -7.34 -10.99
C MET A 24 14.07 -6.72 -10.46
N PRO A 25 15.01 -6.28 -11.32
CA PRO A 25 16.14 -5.47 -10.87
C PRO A 25 15.64 -4.15 -10.27
N VAL A 26 16.23 -3.76 -9.16
CA VAL A 26 15.92 -2.51 -8.47
C VAL A 26 17.20 -1.75 -8.13
N PRO A 27 17.13 -0.42 -7.95
CA PRO A 27 18.26 0.36 -7.49
C PRO A 27 18.76 -0.10 -6.11
N ASP A 28 20.08 -0.01 -5.88
CA ASP A 28 20.67 -0.38 -4.59
C ASP A 28 20.18 0.51 -3.44
N ARG A 29 19.91 1.79 -3.74
CA ARG A 29 19.57 2.81 -2.74
C ARG A 29 18.27 3.52 -3.10
N HIS A 30 17.55 3.89 -2.05
CA HIS A 30 16.38 4.73 -2.11
C HIS A 30 16.74 6.14 -2.55
N GLU A 31 16.06 6.69 -3.56
CA GLU A 31 16.39 7.99 -4.17
C GLU A 31 16.39 9.14 -3.14
N VAL A 32 15.37 9.19 -2.28
CA VAL A 32 15.17 10.29 -1.31
C VAL A 32 15.92 10.05 0.02
N LEU A 33 15.70 8.90 0.67
CA LEU A 33 16.25 8.58 1.98
C LEU A 33 17.72 8.15 1.91
N GLY A 34 18.21 7.78 0.73
CA GLY A 34 19.58 7.34 0.51
C GLY A 34 19.92 6.03 1.23
N THR A 35 18.97 5.29 1.80
CA THR A 35 19.17 4.00 2.48
C THR A 35 19.09 2.82 1.49
N PRO A 36 19.54 1.60 1.85
CA PRO A 36 19.32 0.42 1.01
C PRO A 36 17.83 0.23 0.68
N LEU A 37 17.49 -0.02 -0.58
CA LEU A 37 16.10 -0.20 -1.01
C LEU A 37 15.59 -1.62 -0.67
N ALA A 38 16.43 -2.62 -0.91
CA ALA A 38 16.13 -4.03 -0.69
C ALA A 38 16.79 -4.58 0.60
N PRO A 39 16.33 -5.73 1.12
CA PRO A 39 16.96 -6.39 2.27
C PRO A 39 18.44 -6.75 2.00
N PRO A 40 19.26 -6.98 3.05
CA PRO A 40 18.89 -6.99 4.47
C PRO A 40 18.68 -5.58 5.04
N TYR A 41 17.62 -5.42 5.83
CA TYR A 41 17.33 -4.19 6.55
C TYR A 41 18.04 -4.17 7.92
N PRO A 42 18.21 -2.98 8.54
CA PRO A 42 18.82 -2.88 9.86
C PRO A 42 18.13 -3.78 10.90
N PRO A 43 18.88 -4.43 11.81
CA PRO A 43 18.29 -5.24 12.89
C PRO A 43 17.31 -4.41 13.73
N GLY A 44 16.20 -5.03 14.13
CA GLY A 44 15.14 -4.37 14.90
C GLY A 44 14.16 -3.56 14.05
N SER A 45 14.38 -3.43 12.74
CA SER A 45 13.38 -2.85 11.84
C SER A 45 12.15 -3.74 11.67
N GLU A 46 11.01 -3.11 11.45
CA GLU A 46 9.75 -3.75 11.09
C GLU A 46 9.33 -3.37 9.66
N ILE A 47 8.48 -4.20 9.07
CA ILE A 47 7.93 -4.02 7.72
C ILE A 47 6.42 -3.85 7.81
N ALA A 48 5.88 -2.88 7.07
CA ALA A 48 4.46 -2.70 6.85
C ALA A 48 4.17 -2.58 5.35
N ASP A 49 3.23 -3.36 4.84
CA ASP A 49 2.86 -3.37 3.42
C ASP A 49 1.39 -2.90 3.26
N PHE A 50 1.18 -1.89 2.40
CA PHE A 50 -0.12 -1.24 2.22
C PHE A 50 -0.51 -1.08 0.75
N GLY A 51 -1.76 -1.42 0.40
CA GLY A 51 -2.39 -1.09 -0.87
C GLY A 51 -3.38 0.07 -0.69
N MET A 52 -3.18 1.18 -1.41
CA MET A 52 -3.93 2.44 -1.20
C MET A 52 -4.27 3.13 -2.54
N GLY A 53 -4.37 2.38 -3.63
CA GLY A 53 -4.48 2.92 -5.00
C GLY A 53 -3.11 3.12 -5.65
N CYS A 54 -2.99 4.13 -6.53
CA CYS A 54 -1.75 4.41 -7.25
C CYS A 54 -0.56 4.57 -6.30
N PHE A 55 0.37 3.62 -6.32
CA PHE A 55 1.46 3.52 -5.35
C PHE A 55 2.44 4.70 -5.37
N TRP A 56 2.50 5.51 -6.43
CA TRP A 56 3.42 6.65 -6.54
C TRP A 56 3.12 7.74 -5.51
N GLY A 57 1.84 8.10 -5.39
CA GLY A 57 1.38 9.08 -4.40
C GLY A 57 1.46 8.54 -2.97
N VAL A 58 1.21 7.23 -2.83
CA VAL A 58 1.22 6.53 -1.54
C VAL A 58 2.64 6.46 -0.98
N GLU A 59 3.60 5.99 -1.79
CA GLU A 59 5.00 5.85 -1.39
C GLU A 59 5.55 7.20 -0.91
N ARG A 60 5.22 8.28 -1.64
CA ARG A 60 5.60 9.65 -1.28
C ARG A 60 5.09 10.09 0.07
N THR A 61 3.88 9.69 0.43
CA THR A 61 3.30 10.02 1.74
C THR A 61 4.11 9.39 2.86
N PHE A 62 4.56 8.14 2.69
CA PHE A 62 5.34 7.44 3.70
C PHE A 62 6.78 7.94 3.80
N TRP A 63 7.53 8.08 2.70
CA TRP A 63 8.93 8.55 2.81
C TRP A 63 9.02 9.98 3.34
N ARG A 64 7.99 10.82 3.14
CA ARG A 64 7.91 12.19 3.68
C ARG A 64 7.72 12.24 5.20
N LEU A 65 7.38 11.14 5.85
CA LEU A 65 7.47 11.07 7.31
C LEU A 65 8.94 11.20 7.77
N GLY A 66 9.91 10.85 6.92
CA GLY A 66 11.32 11.14 7.14
C GLY A 66 12.06 10.12 8.01
N ALA A 67 13.38 10.08 7.83
CA ALA A 67 14.27 9.18 8.56
C ALA A 67 14.37 9.54 10.05
N GLU A 68 14.22 10.83 10.37
CA GLU A 68 14.18 11.35 11.73
C GLU A 68 12.97 10.84 12.53
N ARG A 69 11.86 10.54 11.85
CA ARG A 69 10.69 9.91 12.46
C ARG A 69 10.73 8.39 12.39
N GLY A 70 11.82 7.80 11.90
CA GLY A 70 12.01 6.35 11.91
C GLY A 70 11.64 5.64 10.61
N ILE A 71 11.38 6.34 9.50
CA ILE A 71 11.28 5.65 8.19
C ILE A 71 12.68 5.31 7.70
N ILE A 72 12.95 4.02 7.52
CA ILE A 72 14.24 3.52 7.06
C ILE A 72 14.27 3.55 5.53
N THR A 73 13.29 2.92 4.87
CA THR A 73 13.17 2.91 3.41
C THR A 73 11.71 2.67 3.01
N THR A 74 11.34 3.09 1.81
CA THR A 74 10.07 2.70 1.17
C THR A 74 10.34 2.08 -0.19
N ALA A 75 9.47 1.18 -0.63
CA ALA A 75 9.54 0.64 -1.98
C ALA A 75 8.14 0.38 -2.52
N VAL A 76 7.99 0.47 -3.83
CA VAL A 76 6.76 0.10 -4.53
C VAL A 76 6.87 -1.27 -5.17
N GLY A 77 5.74 -1.97 -5.21
CA GLY A 77 5.68 -3.32 -5.74
C GLY A 77 4.27 -3.85 -5.87
N TYR A 78 4.20 -5.17 -6.03
CA TYR A 78 2.98 -5.92 -6.28
C TYR A 78 2.83 -7.02 -5.22
N GLN A 79 1.67 -7.08 -4.56
CA GLN A 79 1.40 -8.04 -3.48
C GLN A 79 -0.07 -8.43 -3.43
N GLY A 80 -0.41 -9.51 -2.72
CA GLY A 80 -1.80 -9.96 -2.53
C GLY A 80 -2.44 -10.64 -3.75
N GLY A 81 -1.65 -10.99 -4.77
CA GLY A 81 -2.08 -11.75 -5.94
C GLY A 81 -1.40 -13.11 -6.03
N TYR A 82 -1.40 -13.68 -7.24
CA TYR A 82 -0.98 -15.05 -7.51
C TYR A 82 0.29 -15.14 -8.37
N THR A 83 0.45 -14.23 -9.33
CA THR A 83 1.50 -14.29 -10.35
C THR A 83 2.87 -13.95 -9.76
N PRO A 84 3.88 -14.83 -9.83
CA PRO A 84 5.22 -14.51 -9.33
C PRO A 84 5.96 -13.51 -10.22
N ASN A 85 6.66 -12.56 -9.58
CA ASN A 85 7.47 -11.52 -10.21
C ASN A 85 6.79 -10.81 -11.39
N PRO A 86 5.55 -10.31 -11.25
CA PRO A 86 4.82 -9.71 -12.38
C PRO A 86 5.43 -8.36 -12.78
N THR A 87 5.27 -7.96 -14.04
CA THR A 87 5.58 -6.59 -14.49
C THR A 87 4.41 -5.64 -14.27
N TYR A 88 4.67 -4.35 -14.35
CA TYR A 88 3.61 -3.33 -14.34
C TYR A 88 2.53 -3.61 -15.41
N GLU A 89 2.92 -3.93 -16.65
CA GLU A 89 1.94 -4.17 -17.71
C GLU A 89 1.07 -5.40 -17.44
N GLU A 90 1.67 -6.45 -16.87
CA GLU A 90 0.95 -7.66 -16.47
C GLU A 90 -0.08 -7.34 -15.38
N VAL A 91 0.31 -6.58 -14.35
CA VAL A 91 -0.58 -6.15 -13.26
C VAL A 91 -1.70 -5.25 -13.79
N CYS A 92 -1.41 -4.32 -14.71
CA CYS A 92 -2.39 -3.45 -15.32
C CYS A 92 -3.47 -4.18 -16.13
N THR A 93 -3.24 -5.44 -16.50
CA THR A 93 -4.28 -6.27 -17.16
C THR A 93 -5.37 -6.73 -16.18
N GLY A 94 -5.08 -6.75 -14.87
CA GLY A 94 -5.91 -7.36 -13.83
C GLY A 94 -5.76 -8.88 -13.70
N ALA A 95 -4.96 -9.52 -14.57
CA ALA A 95 -4.83 -10.98 -14.62
C ALA A 95 -3.79 -11.56 -13.66
N THR A 96 -3.22 -10.76 -12.76
CA THR A 96 -2.24 -11.23 -11.77
C THR A 96 -2.82 -11.38 -10.36
N GLY A 97 -3.98 -10.76 -10.11
CA GLY A 97 -4.61 -10.65 -8.78
C GLY A 97 -3.91 -9.67 -7.82
N HIS A 98 -2.75 -9.15 -8.18
CA HIS A 98 -1.98 -8.26 -7.29
C HIS A 98 -2.63 -6.89 -7.14
N THR A 99 -2.41 -6.27 -5.98
CA THR A 99 -2.54 -4.83 -5.79
C THR A 99 -1.18 -4.15 -5.97
N GLU A 100 -1.21 -2.89 -6.42
CA GLU A 100 -0.12 -1.95 -6.18
C GLU A 100 0.02 -1.78 -4.67
N ALA A 101 1.23 -2.06 -4.17
CA ALA A 101 1.56 -2.06 -2.76
C ALA A 101 2.79 -1.19 -2.49
N VAL A 102 2.78 -0.54 -1.33
CA VAL A 102 3.92 0.17 -0.77
C VAL A 102 4.43 -0.60 0.42
N ARG A 103 5.71 -0.97 0.38
CA ARG A 103 6.46 -1.45 1.53
C ARG A 103 7.08 -0.29 2.26
N VAL A 104 6.86 -0.24 3.56
CA VAL A 104 7.48 0.71 4.49
C VAL A 104 8.31 -0.07 5.48
N VAL A 105 9.62 0.18 5.49
CA VAL A 105 10.53 -0.36 6.51
C VAL A 105 10.78 0.75 7.53
N PHE A 106 10.54 0.45 8.80
CA PHE A 106 10.55 1.46 9.85
C PHE A 106 11.20 0.97 11.14
N ASP A 107 11.61 1.92 11.96
CA ASP A 107 12.14 1.73 13.31
C ASP A 107 10.98 1.82 14.31
N PRO A 108 10.53 0.69 14.90
CA PRO A 108 9.38 0.66 15.81
C PRO A 108 9.62 1.42 17.12
N GLU A 109 10.87 1.78 17.45
CA GLU A 109 11.18 2.63 18.61
C GLU A 109 10.89 4.12 18.35
N LYS A 110 10.77 4.52 17.08
CA LYS A 110 10.56 5.92 16.67
C LYS A 110 9.16 6.19 16.10
N ILE A 111 8.60 5.23 15.37
CA ILE A 111 7.25 5.32 14.81
C ILE A 111 6.54 3.98 14.98
N SER A 112 5.32 4.03 15.50
CA SER A 112 4.55 2.81 15.72
C SER A 112 3.85 2.35 14.44
N TYR A 113 3.56 1.06 14.34
CA TYR A 113 2.70 0.54 13.27
C TYR A 113 1.32 1.22 13.25
N THR A 114 0.80 1.59 14.41
CA THR A 114 -0.46 2.33 14.55
C THR A 114 -0.40 3.74 13.96
N ASP A 115 0.75 4.41 14.02
CA ASP A 115 0.97 5.69 13.34
C ASP A 115 0.95 5.51 11.81
N LEU A 116 1.53 4.42 11.30
CA LEU A 116 1.46 4.07 9.88
C LEU A 116 0.03 3.74 9.44
N LEU A 117 -0.74 3.02 10.28
CA LEU A 117 -2.16 2.77 10.04
C LEU A 117 -2.98 4.06 9.99
N LYS A 118 -2.62 5.07 10.78
CA LYS A 118 -3.28 6.39 10.69
C LYS A 118 -3.04 7.03 9.33
N VAL A 119 -1.79 7.02 8.85
CA VAL A 119 -1.44 7.51 7.51
C VAL A 119 -2.20 6.72 6.44
N PHE A 120 -2.32 5.40 6.60
CA PHE A 120 -3.11 4.55 5.72
C PHE A 120 -4.59 4.96 5.67
N TRP A 121 -5.28 5.01 6.81
CA TRP A 121 -6.72 5.30 6.87
C TRP A 121 -7.08 6.71 6.39
N GLU A 122 -6.23 7.69 6.67
CA GLU A 122 -6.45 9.08 6.26
C GLU A 122 -5.98 9.36 4.82
N GLY A 123 -5.10 8.52 4.29
CA GLY A 123 -4.42 8.76 3.02
C GLY A 123 -5.15 8.29 1.77
N HIS A 124 -6.27 7.56 1.88
CA HIS A 124 -7.07 7.10 0.73
C HIS A 124 -8.54 6.92 1.10
N ASP A 125 -9.41 6.59 0.13
CA ASP A 125 -10.78 6.14 0.40
C ASP A 125 -10.82 4.61 0.51
N PRO A 126 -11.00 4.04 1.73
CA PRO A 126 -11.00 2.61 1.95
C PRO A 126 -12.35 1.93 1.64
N THR A 127 -13.31 2.63 1.01
CA THR A 127 -14.68 2.13 0.76
C THR A 127 -15.00 1.85 -0.71
N GLN A 128 -14.01 1.96 -1.59
CA GLN A 128 -14.21 1.93 -3.05
C GLN A 128 -14.04 0.55 -3.71
N GLY A 129 -13.61 -0.46 -2.96
CA GLY A 129 -13.39 -1.82 -3.48
C GLY A 129 -12.27 -1.88 -4.51
N PHE A 130 -12.56 -2.40 -5.70
CA PHE A 130 -11.61 -2.54 -6.81
C PHE A 130 -11.44 -1.23 -7.61
N ARG A 131 -11.18 -0.15 -6.88
CA ARG A 131 -11.01 1.22 -7.38
C ARG A 131 -10.36 2.09 -6.30
N GLN A 132 -9.59 3.10 -6.73
CA GLN A 132 -9.22 4.25 -5.92
C GLN A 132 -9.31 5.54 -6.74
N GLY A 133 -10.14 6.50 -6.34
CA GLY A 133 -10.31 7.76 -7.05
C GLY A 133 -10.73 7.53 -8.50
N ASN A 134 -9.89 7.92 -9.46
CA ASN A 134 -10.12 7.69 -10.90
C ASN A 134 -9.51 6.38 -11.41
N ASP A 135 -8.70 5.70 -10.58
CA ASP A 135 -7.98 4.48 -10.94
C ASP A 135 -8.89 3.26 -10.68
N VAL A 136 -9.35 2.63 -11.77
CA VAL A 136 -10.29 1.50 -11.71
C VAL A 136 -9.56 0.18 -11.98
N GLY A 137 -9.69 -0.76 -11.04
CA GLY A 137 -9.16 -2.11 -11.17
C GLY A 137 -8.81 -2.73 -9.82
N THR A 138 -8.77 -4.06 -9.77
CA THR A 138 -8.36 -4.83 -8.58
C THR A 138 -6.97 -4.43 -8.09
N GLN A 139 -6.12 -3.93 -8.98
CA GLN A 139 -4.77 -3.50 -8.64
C GLN A 139 -4.70 -2.20 -7.82
N TYR A 140 -5.82 -1.49 -7.66
CA TYR A 140 -5.88 -0.24 -6.90
C TYR A 140 -6.65 -0.38 -5.59
N ARG A 141 -6.96 -1.62 -5.18
CA ARG A 141 -7.81 -1.88 -4.03
C ARG A 141 -7.10 -1.54 -2.72
N SER A 142 -7.92 -1.25 -1.70
CA SER A 142 -7.43 -1.03 -0.34
C SER A 142 -6.99 -2.35 0.29
N MET A 143 -5.73 -2.44 0.76
CA MET A 143 -5.20 -3.62 1.45
C MET A 143 -4.25 -3.26 2.58
N ILE A 144 -4.29 -4.06 3.65
CA ILE A 144 -3.26 -4.12 4.69
C ILE A 144 -2.69 -5.55 4.67
N LEU A 145 -1.40 -5.67 4.39
CA LEU A 145 -0.70 -6.96 4.37
C LEU A 145 0.19 -7.04 5.61
N TYR A 146 -0.26 -7.80 6.62
CA TYR A 146 0.37 -7.82 7.94
C TYR A 146 1.51 -8.84 8.04
N HIS A 147 2.56 -8.48 8.79
CA HIS A 147 3.74 -9.32 9.02
C HIS A 147 3.74 -10.01 10.39
N SER A 148 2.78 -9.70 11.26
CA SER A 148 2.63 -10.33 12.57
C SER A 148 1.18 -10.31 13.06
N ASP A 149 0.87 -11.15 14.05
CA ASP A 149 -0.45 -11.14 14.71
C ASP A 149 -0.73 -9.81 15.43
N ALA A 150 0.32 -9.13 15.92
CA ALA A 150 0.18 -7.81 16.53
C ALA A 150 -0.24 -6.76 15.48
N GLN A 151 0.36 -6.80 14.28
CA GLN A 151 -0.05 -5.94 13.17
C GLN A 151 -1.50 -6.24 12.73
N LYS A 152 -1.86 -7.53 12.61
CA LYS A 152 -3.24 -7.94 12.30
C LYS A 152 -4.24 -7.35 13.30
N ALA A 153 -4.01 -7.54 14.59
CA ALA A 153 -4.91 -7.06 15.64
C ALA A 153 -5.03 -5.52 15.63
N ALA A 154 -3.92 -4.80 15.41
CA ALA A 154 -3.92 -3.35 15.28
C ALA A 154 -4.70 -2.89 14.03
N ALA A 155 -4.52 -3.55 12.88
CA ALA A 155 -5.22 -3.23 11.64
C ALA A 155 -6.75 -3.44 11.79
N GLU A 156 -7.17 -4.57 12.38
CA GLU A 156 -8.59 -4.86 12.64
C GLU A 156 -9.19 -3.86 13.63
N SER A 157 -8.50 -3.58 14.75
CA SER A 157 -8.99 -2.63 15.75
C SER A 157 -9.12 -1.21 15.20
N THR A 158 -8.21 -0.78 14.34
CA THR A 158 -8.25 0.57 13.75
C THR A 158 -9.27 0.69 12.62
N ARG A 159 -9.48 -0.37 11.83
CA ARG A 159 -10.61 -0.49 10.89
C ARG A 159 -11.94 -0.27 11.62
N ASP A 160 -12.14 -1.01 12.71
CA ASP A 160 -13.41 -0.99 13.46
C ASP A 160 -13.65 0.38 14.12
N ALA A 161 -12.58 1.06 14.53
CA ALA A 161 -12.64 2.42 15.05
C ALA A 161 -12.94 3.47 13.96
N PHE A 162 -12.46 3.26 12.74
CA PHE A 162 -12.63 4.22 11.64
C PHE A 162 -13.95 4.07 10.88
N GLN A 163 -14.49 2.85 10.79
CA GLN A 163 -15.78 2.58 10.15
C GLN A 163 -16.94 3.52 10.59
N PRO A 164 -17.18 3.78 11.89
CA PRO A 164 -18.23 4.70 12.32
C PRO A 164 -17.94 6.16 11.96
N VAL A 165 -16.68 6.56 11.84
CA VAL A 165 -16.30 7.90 11.36
C VAL A 165 -16.71 8.04 9.89
N LEU A 166 -16.33 7.07 9.05
CA LEU A 166 -16.69 7.03 7.63
C LEU A 166 -18.21 7.00 7.42
N ALA A 167 -18.92 6.18 8.19
CA ALA A 167 -20.38 6.11 8.12
C ALA A 167 -21.05 7.47 8.43
N ARG A 168 -20.57 8.20 9.45
CA ARG A 168 -21.06 9.56 9.76
C ARG A 168 -20.75 10.57 8.66
N SER A 169 -19.67 10.36 7.92
CA SER A 169 -19.28 11.18 6.78
C SER A 169 -19.97 10.76 5.47
N GLY A 170 -20.89 9.79 5.50
CA GLY A 170 -21.68 9.36 4.33
C GLY A 170 -21.01 8.32 3.45
N TYR A 171 -19.90 7.73 3.88
CA TYR A 171 -19.21 6.65 3.17
C TYR A 171 -19.81 5.28 3.52
N GLY A 172 -19.59 4.32 2.61
CA GLY A 172 -20.05 2.95 2.76
C GLY A 172 -19.21 2.10 3.73
N PRO A 173 -19.42 0.77 3.75
CA PRO A 173 -18.57 -0.14 4.49
C PRO A 173 -17.14 -0.10 3.95
N ILE A 174 -16.16 -0.23 4.84
CA ILE A 174 -14.75 -0.39 4.50
C ILE A 174 -14.58 -1.68 3.69
N THR A 175 -13.90 -1.57 2.55
CA THR A 175 -13.55 -2.66 1.64
C THR A 175 -12.11 -3.13 1.78
N THR A 176 -11.34 -2.56 2.72
CA THR A 176 -9.95 -2.94 2.97
C THR A 176 -9.81 -4.42 3.29
N GLU A 177 -9.01 -5.12 2.49
CA GLU A 177 -8.60 -6.51 2.76
C GLU A 177 -7.47 -6.50 3.80
N ILE A 178 -7.64 -7.22 4.91
CA ILE A 178 -6.61 -7.39 5.95
C ILE A 178 -6.14 -8.83 5.92
N VAL A 179 -4.95 -9.08 5.36
CA VAL A 179 -4.46 -10.42 5.01
C VAL A 179 -3.00 -10.60 5.41
N PRO A 180 -2.52 -11.83 5.65
CA PRO A 180 -1.10 -12.06 5.91
C PRO A 180 -0.26 -11.64 4.70
N ALA A 181 0.90 -11.04 4.96
CA ALA A 181 1.83 -10.64 3.92
C ALA A 181 2.42 -11.87 3.21
N GLY A 182 2.09 -12.01 1.92
CA GLY A 182 2.78 -12.92 1.02
C GLY A 182 4.07 -12.33 0.45
N PRO A 183 4.67 -12.96 -0.58
CA PRO A 183 5.84 -12.42 -1.26
C PRO A 183 5.59 -11.02 -1.82
N PHE A 184 6.52 -10.09 -1.57
CA PHE A 184 6.51 -8.75 -2.15
C PHE A 184 7.38 -8.74 -3.39
N TYR A 185 6.78 -8.45 -4.54
CA TYR A 185 7.48 -8.33 -5.80
C TYR A 185 7.76 -6.86 -6.08
N PHE A 186 9.04 -6.46 -6.08
CA PHE A 186 9.39 -5.09 -6.41
C PHE A 186 8.91 -4.72 -7.81
N ALA A 187 8.38 -3.51 -7.96
CA ALA A 187 8.13 -2.91 -9.25
C ALA A 187 9.45 -2.41 -9.87
N GLU A 188 9.40 -2.09 -11.15
CA GLU A 188 10.52 -1.61 -11.95
C GLU A 188 11.19 -0.35 -11.34
N ASP A 189 12.48 -0.16 -11.64
CA ASP A 189 13.31 0.93 -11.11
C ASP A 189 12.73 2.33 -11.33
N TYR A 190 12.04 2.53 -12.45
CA TYR A 190 11.41 3.79 -12.80
C TYR A 190 10.19 4.09 -11.94
N HIS A 191 9.55 3.08 -11.34
CA HIS A 191 8.46 3.29 -10.38
C HIS A 191 8.95 3.64 -8.98
N GLN A 192 10.14 3.16 -8.58
CA GLN A 192 10.71 3.42 -7.27
C GLN A 192 10.93 4.93 -7.05
N GLN A 193 10.28 5.51 -6.03
CA GLN A 193 10.34 6.94 -5.74
C GLN A 193 10.04 7.83 -6.95
N TYR A 194 9.10 7.41 -7.81
CA TYR A 194 8.77 8.08 -9.07
C TYR A 194 8.50 9.59 -8.91
N LEU A 195 7.85 10.00 -7.81
CA LEU A 195 7.50 11.39 -7.49
C LEU A 195 8.56 12.13 -6.66
N SER A 196 9.80 11.65 -6.61
CA SER A 196 10.91 12.39 -6.01
C SER A 196 11.21 13.67 -6.81
N ASP A 197 11.88 14.63 -6.18
CA ASP A 197 12.27 15.89 -6.82
C ASP A 197 13.26 15.66 -7.97
N ALA A 198 14.05 14.59 -7.92
CA ALA A 198 15.01 14.22 -8.94
C ALA A 198 14.37 13.54 -10.17
N LYS A 199 13.22 12.86 -10.00
CA LYS A 199 12.54 12.11 -11.06
C LYS A 199 11.36 12.90 -11.64
N ASN A 200 10.25 13.01 -10.91
CA ASN A 200 9.01 13.63 -11.41
C ASN A 200 8.25 14.37 -10.29
N PRO A 201 8.73 15.54 -9.81
CA PRO A 201 8.11 16.26 -8.69
C PRO A 201 6.63 16.63 -8.92
N ASN A 202 6.29 16.94 -10.18
CA ASN A 202 4.95 17.32 -10.62
C ASN A 202 4.17 16.16 -11.27
N GLY A 203 4.63 14.92 -11.08
CA GLY A 203 3.95 13.74 -11.60
C GLY A 203 2.56 13.53 -10.99
N TYR A 204 1.75 12.72 -11.66
CA TYR A 204 0.39 12.42 -11.21
C TYR A 204 0.38 11.83 -9.80
N CYS A 205 -0.45 12.43 -8.94
CA CYS A 205 -0.70 11.97 -7.58
C CYS A 205 -2.22 11.82 -7.44
N GLY A 206 -2.75 10.66 -7.84
CA GLY A 206 -4.19 10.35 -7.80
C GLY A 206 -4.73 10.02 -6.41
N VAL A 207 -3.86 10.01 -5.40
CA VAL A 207 -4.19 9.60 -4.04
C VAL A 207 -4.81 10.79 -3.30
N GLY A 208 -6.11 10.71 -3.04
CA GLY A 208 -6.85 11.63 -2.19
C GLY A 208 -7.55 10.84 -1.09
N GLY A 209 -7.38 11.27 0.17
CA GLY A 209 -8.11 10.72 1.30
C GLY A 209 -9.59 11.11 1.30
N THR A 210 -10.35 10.52 2.23
CA THR A 210 -11.77 10.86 2.44
C THR A 210 -12.01 12.25 3.04
N GLY A 211 -10.94 12.90 3.52
CA GLY A 211 -10.99 14.12 4.34
C GLY A 211 -11.40 13.85 5.79
N ALA A 212 -11.64 12.60 6.19
CA ALA A 212 -11.93 12.21 7.57
C ALA A 212 -10.64 11.89 8.33
N THR A 213 -10.61 12.26 9.62
CA THR A 213 -9.49 11.95 10.52
C THR A 213 -9.74 10.63 11.24
N CYS A 214 -8.74 9.75 11.24
CA CYS A 214 -8.78 8.49 11.94
C CYS A 214 -8.57 8.74 13.44
N PRO A 215 -9.44 8.23 14.34
CA PRO A 215 -9.40 8.52 15.77
C PRO A 215 -8.25 7.78 16.49
N ILE A 216 -7.27 7.27 15.76
CA ILE A 216 -6.05 6.68 16.31
C ILE A 216 -5.36 7.68 17.24
N GLY A 217 -5.14 7.25 18.49
CA GLY A 217 -4.51 8.05 19.55
C GLY A 217 -5.46 8.95 20.34
N VAL A 218 -6.77 8.94 20.06
CA VAL A 218 -7.78 9.61 20.89
C VAL A 218 -8.35 8.57 21.85
N ALA A 219 -8.06 8.70 23.14
CA ALA A 219 -8.60 7.82 24.17
C ALA A 219 -10.12 7.72 24.04
N ARG A 220 -10.68 6.51 24.20
CA ARG A 220 -12.14 6.32 24.30
C ARG A 220 -12.64 7.23 25.42
N THR A 221 -13.36 8.29 25.08
CA THR A 221 -14.26 8.91 26.04
C THR A 221 -15.50 8.04 26.03
N ASP A 222 -15.55 7.09 26.97
CA ASP A 222 -16.73 6.33 27.27
C ASP A 222 -17.91 7.29 27.44
N GLY A 223 -18.98 7.03 26.70
CA GLY A 223 -20.29 7.67 26.84
C GLY A 223 -21.34 6.61 27.06
#